data_AF-A0A507EW94-F1
#
_entry.id   AF-A0A507EW94-F1
#
_cell.length_a   1.000
_cell.length_b   1.000
_cell.length_c   1.000
_cell.angle_alpha   90.00
_cell.angle_beta   90.00
_cell.angle_gamma   90.00
#
_symmetry.space_group_name_H-M   'P 1'
#
loop_
_entity.id
_entity.type
_entity.pdbx_description
1 polymer ?
#
loop_
_entity_poly.entity_id
_entity_poly.type
_entity_poly.pdbx_seq_one_letter_code
_entity_poly.pdbx_strand_id
1 'polypeptide(L)'
;MLENILDKFLENPKGRRSQPYQSVNDKEFDTTQEPSSTDLHFMKERNYFRLVGKLQFLTVTRPVIQYAVGKLAHHTTKTRIIHWKATQELLEYLNNTRDHGLCFQRTGQKLVVEGYSNSDFAGDTETRRSTTGVLVWVGKAAVLSFSKRQPIVADSTVSAEVIAACSLVKEVIWVRNMLEWLGHAQEMPSQVWTDNKGAVFNMEEGALRHKTKHLDIKYMFLRDQVHQGLVTVGHCPDPLMWADVLTKGVGLTKFTDCRHAFGEESIPT
;
A
#
# COMPACT_ATOMS: atom_id res chain seq x y z
N MET A 1 7.40 1.00 -21.00
CA MET A 1 6.48 -0.07 -20.53
C MET A 1 5.05 0.42 -20.40
N LEU A 2 4.81 1.57 -19.75
CA LEU A 2 3.47 2.17 -19.60
C LEU A 2 2.78 2.43 -20.95
N GLU A 3 3.47 3.04 -21.92
CA GLU A 3 2.89 3.29 -23.27
C GLU A 3 2.33 2.02 -23.90
N ASN A 4 3.10 0.92 -23.92
CA ASN A 4 2.63 -0.37 -24.43
C ASN A 4 1.41 -0.94 -23.69
N ILE A 5 1.20 -0.56 -22.42
CA ILE A 5 -0.01 -0.95 -21.67
C ILE A 5 -1.18 -0.07 -22.14
N LEU A 6 -0.98 1.25 -22.21
CA LEU A 6 -2.02 2.21 -22.60
C LEU A 6 -2.48 1.94 -24.04
N ASP A 7 -1.58 1.84 -25.00
CA ASP A 7 -1.90 1.60 -26.41
C ASP A 7 -2.71 0.32 -26.64
N LYS A 8 -2.47 -0.69 -25.80
CA LYS A 8 -3.10 -2.01 -25.94
C LYS A 8 -4.43 -2.12 -25.21
N PHE A 9 -4.57 -1.47 -24.06
CA PHE A 9 -5.67 -1.74 -23.13
C PHE A 9 -6.55 -0.54 -22.81
N LEU A 10 -6.11 0.70 -23.06
CA LEU A 10 -6.92 1.88 -22.78
C LEU A 10 -7.95 2.09 -23.90
N GLU A 11 -9.24 1.99 -23.55
CA GLU A 11 -10.35 2.15 -24.49
C GLU A 11 -10.68 3.63 -24.76
N ASN A 12 -10.47 4.51 -23.77
CA ASN A 12 -10.79 5.94 -23.87
C ASN A 12 -9.59 6.84 -23.51
N PRO A 13 -8.74 7.20 -24.49
CA PRO A 13 -7.59 8.08 -24.25
C PRO A 13 -7.94 9.51 -23.82
N LYS A 14 -9.19 9.95 -24.02
CA LYS A 14 -9.67 11.28 -23.62
C LYS A 14 -10.20 11.31 -22.18
N GLY A 15 -10.26 10.15 -21.51
CA GLY A 15 -10.69 10.03 -20.13
C GLY A 15 -9.81 10.84 -19.19
N ARG A 16 -10.45 11.71 -18.38
CA ARG A 16 -9.76 12.55 -17.40
C ARG A 16 -10.06 12.05 -15.99
N ARG A 17 -9.10 11.33 -15.42
CA ARG A 17 -9.13 10.84 -14.03
C ARG A 17 -7.93 11.38 -13.29
N SER A 18 -8.19 11.93 -12.11
CA SER A 18 -7.19 12.51 -11.21
C SER A 18 -6.72 11.55 -10.12
N GLN A 19 -7.40 10.41 -9.94
CA GLN A 19 -7.05 9.38 -8.98
C GLN A 19 -7.27 7.97 -9.57
N PRO A 20 -6.44 6.98 -9.18
CA PRO A 20 -6.46 5.62 -9.73
C PRO A 20 -7.69 4.81 -9.30
N TYR A 21 -8.27 5.18 -8.16
CA TYR A 21 -9.39 4.47 -7.55
C TYR A 21 -10.15 5.47 -6.68
N GLN A 22 -11.45 5.64 -6.94
CA GLN A 22 -12.32 6.30 -5.97
C GLN A 22 -12.73 5.26 -4.93
N SER A 23 -12.80 5.68 -3.66
CA SER A 23 -13.41 4.89 -2.58
C SER A 23 -14.85 4.55 -2.96
N VAL A 24 -15.04 3.46 -3.68
CA VAL A 24 -16.36 2.89 -3.87
C VAL A 24 -16.51 1.85 -2.79
N ASN A 25 -17.31 2.16 -1.78
CA ASN A 25 -17.99 1.17 -0.96
C ASN A 25 -19.00 0.39 -1.84
N ASP A 26 -18.59 -0.05 -3.03
CA ASP A 26 -19.39 -0.92 -3.86
C ASP A 26 -19.23 -2.31 -3.29
N LYS A 27 -20.14 -2.63 -2.37
CA LYS A 27 -20.41 -4.04 -2.00
C LYS A 27 -20.49 -4.91 -3.25
N GLU A 28 -21.03 -4.37 -4.35
CA GLU A 28 -21.10 -5.04 -5.64
C GLU A 28 -19.73 -5.36 -6.26
N PHE A 29 -18.74 -4.47 -6.14
CA PHE A 29 -17.37 -4.69 -6.64
C PHE A 29 -16.69 -5.82 -5.86
N ASP A 30 -16.73 -5.73 -4.53
CA ASP A 30 -16.04 -6.67 -3.64
C ASP A 30 -16.73 -8.05 -3.57
N THR A 31 -17.99 -8.20 -4.00
CA THR A 31 -18.68 -9.50 -3.94
C THR A 31 -18.18 -10.46 -5.02
N THR A 32 -17.81 -11.67 -4.61
CA THR A 32 -17.34 -12.76 -5.49
C THR A 32 -18.51 -13.48 -6.16
N GLN A 33 -19.30 -12.75 -6.95
CA GLN A 33 -20.39 -13.31 -7.75
C GLN A 33 -19.87 -14.00 -9.01
N GLU A 34 -20.55 -15.06 -9.45
CA GLU A 34 -20.28 -15.66 -10.75
C GLU A 34 -20.58 -14.65 -11.87
N PRO A 35 -19.73 -14.57 -12.91
CA PRO A 35 -19.98 -13.69 -14.04
C PRO A 35 -21.23 -14.12 -14.80
N SER A 36 -22.07 -13.14 -15.17
CA SER A 36 -23.23 -13.37 -16.01
C SER A 36 -22.83 -13.77 -17.44
N SER A 37 -23.77 -14.26 -18.25
CA SER A 37 -23.53 -14.50 -19.68
C SER A 37 -23.07 -13.24 -20.42
N THR A 38 -23.63 -12.08 -20.04
CA THR A 38 -23.22 -10.76 -20.54
C THR A 38 -21.78 -10.43 -20.15
N ASP A 39 -21.38 -10.70 -18.91
CA ASP A 39 -19.99 -10.51 -18.46
C ASP A 39 -19.03 -11.39 -19.25
N LEU A 40 -19.33 -12.69 -19.37
CA LEU A 40 -18.49 -13.64 -20.11
C LEU A 40 -18.33 -13.23 -21.58
N HIS A 41 -19.42 -12.80 -22.23
CA HIS A 41 -19.37 -12.31 -23.60
C HIS A 41 -18.52 -11.06 -23.72
N PHE A 42 -18.71 -10.07 -22.84
CA PHE A 42 -17.93 -8.84 -22.85
C PHE A 42 -16.45 -9.07 -22.55
N MET A 43 -16.13 -9.98 -21.64
CA MET A 43 -14.75 -10.25 -21.21
C MET A 43 -13.98 -11.18 -22.15
N LYS A 44 -14.65 -11.88 -23.08
CA LYS A 44 -14.06 -12.93 -23.94
C LYS A 44 -12.78 -12.51 -24.67
N GLU A 45 -12.71 -11.27 -25.14
CA GLU A 45 -11.55 -10.74 -25.90
C GLU A 45 -10.63 -9.87 -25.04
N ARG A 46 -11.03 -9.59 -23.79
CA ARG A 46 -10.33 -8.70 -22.86
C ARG A 46 -9.45 -9.54 -21.95
N ASN A 47 -8.14 -9.50 -22.21
CA ASN A 47 -7.15 -10.24 -21.43
C ASN A 47 -6.89 -9.60 -20.04
N TYR A 48 -7.88 -9.65 -19.16
CA TYR A 48 -7.86 -9.01 -17.83
C TYR A 48 -6.66 -9.46 -16.98
N PHE A 49 -6.43 -10.76 -16.86
CA PHE A 49 -5.30 -11.33 -16.11
C PHE A 49 -3.96 -10.75 -16.57
N ARG A 50 -3.77 -10.62 -17.89
CA ARG A 50 -2.55 -10.06 -18.48
C ARG A 50 -2.40 -8.57 -18.19
N LEU A 51 -3.50 -7.82 -18.22
CA LEU A 51 -3.51 -6.40 -17.87
C LEU A 51 -3.12 -6.21 -16.40
N VAL A 52 -3.78 -6.91 -15.48
CA VAL A 52 -3.50 -6.83 -14.04
C VAL A 52 -2.05 -7.23 -13.74
N GLY A 53 -1.54 -8.31 -14.35
CA GLY A 53 -0.13 -8.70 -14.18
C GLY A 53 0.86 -7.63 -14.65
N LYS A 54 0.55 -6.89 -15.73
CA LYS A 54 1.35 -5.76 -16.19
C LYS A 54 1.27 -4.56 -15.24
N LEU A 55 0.09 -4.27 -14.71
CA LEU A 55 -0.11 -3.23 -13.71
C LEU A 55 0.62 -3.55 -12.40
N GLN A 56 0.64 -4.81 -11.99
CA GLN A 56 1.38 -5.27 -10.81
C GLN A 56 2.87 -4.93 -10.91
N PHE A 57 3.48 -5.08 -12.08
CA PHE A 57 4.86 -4.68 -12.29
C PHE A 57 5.04 -3.15 -12.20
N LEU A 58 4.09 -2.38 -12.73
CA LEU A 58 4.15 -0.91 -12.69
C LEU A 58 4.11 -0.35 -11.27
N THR A 59 3.51 -1.09 -10.32
CA THR A 59 3.44 -0.68 -8.91
C THR A 59 4.80 -0.42 -8.25
N VAL A 60 5.88 -1.01 -8.77
CA VAL A 60 7.24 -0.79 -8.28
C VAL A 60 7.68 0.67 -8.50
N THR A 61 7.32 1.24 -9.66
CA THR A 61 7.65 2.63 -10.00
C THR A 61 6.52 3.61 -9.69
N ARG A 62 5.32 3.09 -9.42
CA ARG A 62 4.07 3.83 -9.19
C ARG A 62 3.37 3.31 -7.94
N PRO A 63 3.95 3.51 -6.76
CA PRO A 63 3.48 2.88 -5.53
C PRO A 63 2.04 3.29 -5.14
N VAL A 64 1.58 4.48 -5.54
CA VAL A 64 0.23 4.97 -5.20
C VAL A 64 -0.91 4.17 -5.82
N ILE A 65 -0.63 3.32 -6.83
CA ILE A 65 -1.65 2.45 -7.44
C ILE A 65 -1.70 1.06 -6.79
N GLN A 66 -0.82 0.75 -5.84
CA GLN A 66 -0.68 -0.59 -5.24
C GLN A 66 -1.98 -1.13 -4.68
N TYR A 67 -2.74 -0.30 -3.95
CA TYR A 67 -4.02 -0.70 -3.39
C TYR A 67 -5.05 -1.04 -4.49
N ALA A 68 -5.17 -0.17 -5.49
CA ALA A 68 -6.10 -0.36 -6.62
C ALA A 68 -5.79 -1.65 -7.39
N VAL A 69 -4.51 -1.88 -7.70
CA VAL A 69 -4.05 -3.09 -8.41
C VAL A 69 -4.27 -4.34 -7.56
N GLY A 70 -4.02 -4.27 -6.24
CA GLY A 70 -4.28 -5.37 -5.31
C GLY A 70 -5.76 -5.77 -5.29
N LYS A 71 -6.67 -4.79 -5.23
CA LYS A 71 -8.12 -5.02 -5.33
C LYS A 71 -8.51 -5.68 -6.66
N LEU A 72 -7.98 -5.18 -7.79
CA LEU A 72 -8.23 -5.76 -9.11
C LEU A 72 -7.71 -7.21 -9.22
N ALA A 73 -6.56 -7.51 -8.61
CA ALA A 73 -5.96 -8.85 -8.64
C ALA A 73 -6.85 -9.93 -8.00
N HIS A 74 -7.71 -9.57 -7.04
CA HIS A 74 -8.65 -10.51 -6.43
C HIS A 74 -9.68 -11.08 -7.43
N HIS A 75 -9.99 -10.35 -8.50
CA HIS A 75 -11.06 -10.71 -9.44
C HIS A 75 -10.54 -11.26 -10.78
N THR A 76 -9.34 -11.84 -10.78
CA THR A 76 -8.69 -12.40 -11.97
C THR A 76 -9.31 -13.70 -12.46
N THR A 77 -9.97 -14.46 -11.59
CA THR A 77 -10.63 -15.73 -11.94
C THR A 77 -12.09 -15.53 -12.33
N LYS A 78 -12.80 -14.66 -11.63
CA LYS A 78 -14.23 -14.34 -11.83
C LYS A 78 -14.41 -12.89 -12.25
N THR A 79 -13.86 -12.54 -13.42
CA THR A 79 -13.91 -11.16 -13.91
C THR A 79 -15.28 -10.82 -14.49
N ARG A 80 -15.81 -9.68 -14.05
CA ARG A 80 -17.05 -9.03 -14.52
C ARG A 80 -16.77 -7.66 -15.16
N ILE A 81 -17.74 -7.11 -15.89
CA ILE A 81 -17.66 -5.81 -16.56
C ILE A 81 -17.24 -4.69 -15.61
N ILE A 82 -17.73 -4.70 -14.37
CA ILE A 82 -17.40 -3.67 -13.37
C ILE A 82 -15.90 -3.61 -13.06
N HIS A 83 -15.20 -4.75 -13.03
CA HIS A 83 -13.77 -4.78 -12.77
C HIS A 83 -12.97 -4.32 -13.98
N TRP A 84 -13.46 -4.59 -15.20
CA TRP A 84 -12.88 -4.01 -16.41
C TRP A 84 -13.02 -2.49 -16.42
N LYS A 85 -14.20 -1.96 -16.09
CA LYS A 85 -14.41 -0.51 -15.95
C LYS A 85 -13.44 0.10 -14.94
N ALA A 86 -13.24 -0.52 -13.78
CA ALA A 86 -12.25 -0.07 -12.81
C ALA A 86 -10.80 -0.11 -13.35
N THR A 87 -10.43 -1.11 -14.16
CA THR A 87 -9.13 -1.07 -14.86
C THR A 87 -9.01 0.10 -15.84
N GLN A 88 -10.09 0.42 -16.55
CA GLN A 88 -10.10 1.56 -17.47
C GLN A 88 -9.91 2.88 -16.72
N GLU A 89 -10.58 3.07 -15.57
CA GLU A 89 -10.39 4.27 -14.73
C GLU A 89 -8.94 4.40 -14.24
N LEU A 90 -8.32 3.30 -13.82
CA LEU A 90 -6.91 3.26 -13.44
C LEU A 90 -5.99 3.60 -14.63
N LEU A 91 -6.29 3.06 -15.82
CA LEU A 91 -5.53 3.37 -17.03
C LEU A 91 -5.68 4.83 -17.46
N GLU A 92 -6.87 5.43 -17.33
CA GLU A 92 -7.11 6.85 -17.57
C GLU A 92 -6.28 7.71 -16.60
N TYR A 93 -6.19 7.33 -15.32
CA TYR A 93 -5.31 8.01 -14.36
C TYR A 93 -3.84 7.93 -14.78
N LEU A 94 -3.36 6.73 -15.12
CA LEU A 94 -1.99 6.52 -15.58
C LEU A 94 -1.68 7.26 -16.89
N ASN A 95 -2.67 7.39 -17.77
CA ASN A 95 -2.60 8.17 -19.01
C ASN A 95 -2.42 9.67 -18.75
N ASN A 96 -3.10 10.20 -17.74
CA ASN A 96 -3.00 11.62 -17.35
C ASN A 96 -1.74 11.91 -16.53
N THR A 97 -1.06 10.88 -16.03
CA THR A 97 0.15 11.00 -15.21
C THR A 97 1.33 10.26 -15.84
N ARG A 98 1.38 10.14 -17.18
CA ARG A 98 2.41 9.39 -17.92
C ARG A 98 3.83 9.80 -17.58
N ASP A 99 4.02 11.09 -17.42
CA ASP A 99 5.25 11.79 -17.09
C ASP A 99 5.67 11.63 -15.62
N HIS A 100 4.83 11.05 -14.77
CA HIS A 100 5.16 10.92 -13.35
C HIS A 100 6.05 9.70 -13.05
N GLY A 101 6.71 9.69 -11.91
CA GLY A 101 7.38 8.51 -11.38
C GLY A 101 8.16 8.83 -10.11
N LEU A 102 8.71 7.79 -9.48
CA LEU A 102 9.55 7.96 -8.29
C LEU A 102 10.83 8.74 -8.61
N CYS A 103 11.00 9.87 -7.95
CA CYS A 103 12.15 10.76 -8.09
C CYS A 103 13.06 10.65 -6.87
N PHE A 104 14.25 10.10 -7.06
CA PHE A 104 15.29 10.06 -6.03
C PHE A 104 16.23 11.27 -6.17
N GLN A 105 16.19 12.16 -5.20
CA GLN A 105 17.03 13.36 -5.19
C GLN A 105 18.18 13.23 -4.20
N ARG A 106 19.40 13.56 -4.64
CA ARG A 106 20.56 13.67 -3.74
C ARG A 106 20.43 14.95 -2.93
N THR A 107 20.21 14.82 -1.62
CA THR A 107 20.11 15.96 -0.70
C THR A 107 21.44 16.35 -0.07
N GLY A 108 22.48 15.51 -0.18
CA GLY A 108 23.76 15.68 0.51
C GLY A 108 23.71 15.43 2.03
N GLN A 109 22.53 15.13 2.57
CA GLN A 109 22.32 14.78 3.97
C GLN A 109 22.56 13.29 4.20
N LYS A 110 22.79 12.89 5.47
CA LYS A 110 22.82 11.47 5.84
C LYS A 110 21.48 10.82 5.45
N LEU A 111 21.55 9.62 4.87
CA LEU A 111 20.35 8.83 4.59
C LEU A 111 19.74 8.38 5.92
N VAL A 112 18.45 8.67 6.11
CA VAL A 112 17.69 8.25 7.29
C VAL A 112 16.54 7.38 6.82
N VAL A 113 16.39 6.21 7.46
CA VAL A 113 15.27 5.30 7.25
C VAL A 113 14.16 5.62 8.24
N GLU A 114 12.94 5.76 7.73
CA GLU A 114 11.72 5.88 8.53
C GLU A 114 10.56 5.30 7.73
N GLY A 115 9.46 4.96 8.40
CA GLY A 115 8.33 4.37 7.72
C GLY A 115 7.01 4.47 8.44
N TYR A 116 5.96 4.14 7.71
CA TYR A 116 4.57 4.29 8.08
C TYR A 116 3.85 2.98 7.82
N SER A 117 3.01 2.58 8.77
CA SER A 117 2.12 1.44 8.63
C SER A 117 0.70 1.86 8.95
N ASN A 118 -0.22 1.33 8.16
CA ASN A 118 -1.64 1.40 8.45
C ASN A 118 -2.29 0.04 8.15
N SER A 119 -3.45 -0.22 8.74
CA SER A 119 -4.33 -1.33 8.38
C SER A 119 -5.77 -0.88 8.16
N ASP A 120 -6.40 -1.38 7.09
CA ASP A 120 -7.85 -1.28 6.93
C ASP A 120 -8.53 -2.48 7.59
N PHE A 121 -8.97 -2.30 8.84
CA PHE A 121 -9.51 -3.37 9.67
C PHE A 121 -10.75 -4.00 9.04
N ALA A 122 -10.65 -5.29 8.70
CA ALA A 122 -11.72 -6.06 8.09
C ALA A 122 -12.34 -5.34 6.85
N GLY A 123 -11.50 -4.67 6.06
CA GLY A 123 -11.90 -3.98 4.84
C GLY A 123 -12.37 -4.91 3.71
N ASP A 124 -11.90 -6.16 3.70
CA ASP A 124 -12.44 -7.19 2.81
C ASP A 124 -13.83 -7.62 3.31
N THR A 125 -14.88 -7.28 2.56
CA THR A 125 -16.26 -7.55 2.98
C THR A 125 -16.63 -9.04 2.94
N GLU A 126 -15.95 -9.84 2.12
CA GLU A 126 -16.19 -11.28 2.01
C GLU A 126 -15.39 -12.05 3.07
N THR A 127 -14.08 -11.83 3.13
CA THR A 127 -13.21 -12.62 4.01
C THR A 127 -13.02 -12.01 5.40
N ARG A 128 -13.45 -10.75 5.60
CA ARG A 128 -13.19 -9.93 6.79
C ARG A 128 -11.71 -9.77 7.13
N ARG A 129 -10.81 -10.05 6.18
CA ARG A 129 -9.37 -9.83 6.34
C ARG A 129 -9.05 -8.35 6.17
N SER A 130 -8.12 -7.88 6.97
CA SER A 130 -7.64 -6.51 6.86
C SER A 130 -6.62 -6.35 5.72
N THR A 131 -6.42 -5.13 5.25
CA THR A 131 -5.33 -4.80 4.31
C THR A 131 -4.24 -4.03 5.04
N THR A 132 -3.01 -4.52 5.02
CA THR A 132 -1.83 -3.82 5.53
C THR A 132 -1.21 -2.96 4.43
N GLY A 133 -1.00 -1.69 4.74
CA GLY A 133 -0.20 -0.76 3.96
C GLY A 133 1.12 -0.49 4.69
N VAL A 134 2.23 -0.62 3.97
CA VAL A 134 3.57 -0.29 4.49
C VAL A 134 4.24 0.67 3.51
N LEU A 135 4.85 1.70 4.06
CA LEU A 135 5.69 2.65 3.35
C LEU A 135 7.00 2.82 4.13
N VAL A 136 8.13 2.65 3.45
CA VAL A 136 9.46 2.94 3.99
C VAL A 136 10.14 3.91 3.05
N TRP A 137 10.58 5.04 3.60
CA TRP A 137 11.35 6.02 2.86
C TRP A 137 12.82 6.01 3.28
N VAL A 138 13.66 6.51 2.38
CA VAL A 138 15.05 6.83 2.67
C VAL A 138 15.29 8.26 2.19
N GLY A 139 15.57 9.16 3.13
CA GLY A 139 15.67 10.58 2.83
C GLY A 139 14.31 11.16 2.42
N LYS A 140 14.12 11.48 1.13
CA LYS A 140 12.93 12.18 0.62
C LYS A 140 12.04 11.36 -0.32
N ALA A 141 12.33 10.06 -0.49
CA ALA A 141 11.61 9.22 -1.44
C ALA A 141 11.28 7.86 -0.84
N ALA A 142 10.14 7.30 -1.25
CA ALA A 142 9.77 5.94 -0.94
C ALA A 142 10.74 4.97 -1.64
N VAL A 143 11.37 4.09 -0.86
CA VAL A 143 12.24 3.02 -1.40
C VAL A 143 11.54 1.67 -1.39
N LEU A 144 10.57 1.49 -0.49
CA LEU A 144 9.81 0.27 -0.36
C LEU A 144 8.38 0.63 0.05
N SER A 145 7.41 0.05 -0.64
CA SER A 145 6.02 0.12 -0.22
C SER A 145 5.27 -1.12 -0.66
N PHE A 146 4.21 -1.46 0.05
CA PHE A 146 3.23 -2.44 -0.43
C PHE A 146 1.86 -2.24 0.17
N SER A 147 0.86 -2.73 -0.56
CA SER A 147 -0.50 -2.99 -0.08
C SER A 147 -0.72 -4.50 -0.11
N LYS A 148 -1.06 -5.10 1.04
CA LYS A 148 -1.20 -6.56 1.15
C LYS A 148 -2.32 -6.95 2.10
N ARG A 149 -3.23 -7.80 1.63
CA ARG A 149 -4.23 -8.44 2.48
C ARG A 149 -3.56 -9.31 3.54
N GLN A 150 -3.96 -9.14 4.79
CA GLN A 150 -3.45 -9.92 5.92
C GLN A 150 -3.81 -11.41 5.74
N PRO A 151 -2.92 -12.34 6.08
CA PRO A 151 -3.18 -13.77 5.93
C PRO A 151 -4.21 -14.29 6.93
N ILE A 152 -4.38 -13.61 8.06
CA ILE A 152 -5.30 -13.95 9.13
C ILE A 152 -6.37 -12.86 9.27
N VAL A 153 -7.54 -13.25 9.77
CA VAL A 153 -8.58 -12.31 10.19
C VAL A 153 -8.20 -11.77 11.56
N ALA A 154 -8.05 -10.45 11.67
CA ALA A 154 -7.83 -9.79 12.94
C ALA A 154 -9.15 -9.71 13.72
N ASP A 155 -9.07 -9.81 15.05
CA ASP A 155 -10.21 -9.74 15.97
C ASP A 155 -10.46 -8.32 16.52
N SER A 156 -9.54 -7.39 16.25
CA SER A 156 -9.67 -5.98 16.62
C SER A 156 -8.86 -5.08 15.69
N THR A 157 -9.17 -3.78 15.65
CA THR A 157 -8.36 -2.78 14.94
C THR A 157 -6.91 -2.77 15.44
N VAL A 158 -6.71 -2.83 16.76
CA VAL A 158 -5.36 -2.88 17.36
C VAL A 158 -4.59 -4.11 16.88
N SER A 159 -5.25 -5.25 16.78
CA SER A 159 -4.67 -6.50 16.27
C SER A 159 -4.20 -6.35 14.81
N ALA A 160 -5.02 -5.73 13.97
CA ALA A 160 -4.68 -5.48 12.57
C ALA A 160 -3.51 -4.50 12.43
N GLU A 161 -3.48 -3.44 13.25
CA GLU A 161 -2.39 -2.46 13.28
C GLU A 161 -1.08 -3.08 13.75
N VAL A 162 -1.10 -3.95 14.75
CA VAL A 162 0.09 -4.65 15.24
C VAL A 162 0.66 -5.59 14.17
N ILE A 163 -0.20 -6.23 13.38
CA ILE A 163 0.24 -7.03 12.23
C ILE A 163 0.89 -6.14 11.17
N ALA A 164 0.33 -4.95 10.90
CA ALA A 164 0.88 -3.98 9.96
C ALA A 164 2.24 -3.44 10.43
N ALA A 165 2.34 -3.00 11.68
CA ALA A 165 3.57 -2.51 12.29
C ALA A 165 4.66 -3.59 12.34
N CYS A 166 4.31 -4.84 12.66
CA CYS A 166 5.25 -5.96 12.61
C CYS A 166 5.79 -6.20 11.19
N SER A 167 4.98 -5.93 10.17
CA SER A 167 5.43 -6.00 8.77
C SER A 167 6.36 -4.84 8.45
N LEU A 168 5.98 -3.60 8.82
CA LEU A 168 6.81 -2.41 8.63
C LEU A 168 8.19 -2.54 9.28
N VAL A 169 8.26 -2.94 10.56
CA VAL A 169 9.53 -3.03 11.30
C VAL A 169 10.49 -4.01 10.63
N LYS A 170 9.98 -5.13 10.09
CA LYS A 170 10.81 -6.08 9.32
C LYS A 170 11.40 -5.45 8.06
N GLU A 171 10.59 -4.70 7.31
CA GLU A 171 11.08 -4.01 6.12
C GLU A 171 12.06 -2.90 6.47
N VAL A 172 11.82 -2.14 7.54
CA VAL A 172 12.75 -1.12 8.04
C VAL A 172 14.09 -1.73 8.39
N ILE A 173 14.12 -2.85 9.13
CA ILE A 173 15.37 -3.56 9.45
C ILE A 173 16.06 -4.04 8.18
N TRP A 174 15.30 -4.57 7.21
CA TRP A 174 15.86 -5.00 5.94
C TRP A 174 16.51 -3.84 5.18
N VAL A 175 15.84 -2.69 5.08
CA VAL A 175 16.39 -1.47 4.44
C VAL A 175 17.61 -0.95 5.21
N ARG A 176 17.59 -0.95 6.55
CA ARG A 176 18.74 -0.55 7.39
C ARG A 176 19.97 -1.43 7.09
N ASN A 177 19.79 -2.75 7.06
CA ASN A 177 20.87 -3.69 6.73
C ASN A 177 21.38 -3.50 5.30
N MET A 178 20.48 -3.24 4.35
CA MET A 178 20.85 -2.95 2.96
C MET A 178 21.70 -1.68 2.87
N LEU A 179 21.32 -0.61 3.58
CA LEU A 179 22.08 0.64 3.61
C LEU A 179 23.43 0.47 4.32
N GLU A 180 23.49 -0.30 5.40
CA GLU A 180 24.77 -0.63 6.07
C GLU A 180 25.73 -1.34 5.11
N TRP A 181 25.24 -2.33 4.36
CA TRP A 181 26.04 -3.01 3.34
C TRP A 181 26.54 -2.06 2.24
N LEU A 182 25.78 -1.01 1.91
CA LEU A 182 26.17 0.06 0.99
C LEU A 182 27.08 1.14 1.61
N GLY A 183 27.49 0.99 2.88
CA GLY A 183 28.34 1.96 3.57
C GLY A 183 27.59 3.14 4.20
N HIS A 184 26.26 3.04 4.34
CA HIS A 184 25.37 4.04 4.92
C HIS A 184 24.68 3.51 6.20
N ALA A 185 25.47 2.98 7.12
CA ALA A 185 24.98 2.44 8.39
C ALA A 185 24.15 3.48 9.15
N GLN A 186 23.04 3.02 9.73
CA GLN A 186 22.09 3.87 10.46
C GLN A 186 22.47 3.92 11.94
N GLU A 187 23.14 5.00 12.36
CA GLU A 187 23.64 5.18 13.74
C GLU A 187 22.50 5.31 14.77
N MET A 188 21.40 5.97 14.38
CA MET A 188 20.25 6.21 15.24
C MET A 188 19.11 5.22 14.95
N PRO A 189 18.20 4.98 15.92
CA PRO A 189 16.99 4.20 15.68
C PRO A 189 16.17 4.81 14.54
N SER A 190 15.55 3.95 13.71
CA SER A 190 14.64 4.41 12.66
C SER A 190 13.26 4.69 13.22
N GLN A 191 12.67 5.82 12.85
CA GLN A 191 11.33 6.16 13.27
C GLN A 191 10.29 5.33 12.51
N VAL A 192 9.35 4.73 13.23
CA VAL A 192 8.18 4.04 12.65
C VAL A 192 6.88 4.64 13.18
N TRP A 193 5.92 4.83 12.28
CA TRP A 193 4.65 5.50 12.57
C TRP A 193 3.45 4.57 12.35
N THR A 194 2.50 4.62 13.28
CA THR A 194 1.18 3.97 13.20
C THR A 194 0.09 4.95 13.67
N ASP A 195 -1.14 4.78 13.21
CA ASP A 195 -2.28 5.63 13.57
C ASP A 195 -2.90 5.25 14.93
N ASN A 196 -2.48 4.12 15.51
CA ASN A 196 -3.14 3.55 16.67
C ASN A 196 -2.30 3.68 17.94
N LYS A 197 -2.74 4.56 18.85
CA LYS A 197 -2.09 4.76 20.15
C LYS A 197 -2.02 3.47 20.98
N GLY A 198 -3.01 2.59 20.86
CA GLY A 198 -2.99 1.28 21.51
C GLY A 198 -1.88 0.39 20.95
N ALA A 199 -1.67 0.38 19.63
CA ALA A 199 -0.56 -0.32 19.02
C ALA A 199 0.78 0.25 19.51
N VAL A 200 0.96 1.57 19.54
CA VAL A 200 2.17 2.23 20.08
C VAL A 200 2.44 1.81 21.52
N PHE A 201 1.44 1.97 22.40
CA PHE A 201 1.57 1.60 23.81
C PHE A 201 1.99 0.14 24.00
N ASN A 202 1.42 -0.78 23.21
CA ASN A 202 1.76 -2.19 23.32
C ASN A 202 3.20 -2.50 22.84
N MET A 203 3.77 -1.69 21.94
CA MET A 203 5.15 -1.84 21.48
C MET A 203 6.16 -1.31 22.51
N GLU A 204 5.81 -0.27 23.26
CA GLU A 204 6.68 0.34 24.27
C GLU A 204 6.61 -0.40 25.63
N GLU A 205 5.41 -0.54 26.19
CA GLU A 205 5.20 -0.98 27.58
C GLU A 205 4.85 -2.48 27.69
N GLY A 206 4.50 -3.12 26.56
CA GLY A 206 4.10 -4.53 26.48
C GLY A 206 2.60 -4.75 26.62
N ALA A 207 2.07 -5.74 25.89
CA ALA A 207 0.63 -5.95 25.78
C ALA A 207 -0.04 -6.52 27.04
N LEU A 208 -1.31 -6.13 27.27
CA LEU A 208 -2.18 -6.76 28.27
C LEU A 208 -2.43 -8.23 27.89
N ARG A 209 -1.64 -9.12 28.52
CA ARG A 209 -1.45 -10.54 28.21
C ARG A 209 -2.72 -11.39 28.07
N HIS A 210 -3.86 -10.96 28.64
CA HIS A 210 -5.12 -11.73 28.62
C HIS A 210 -5.94 -11.62 27.32
N LYS A 211 -5.73 -10.59 26.48
CA LYS A 211 -6.54 -10.36 25.26
C LYS A 211 -5.75 -10.47 23.94
N THR A 212 -4.45 -10.71 24.00
CA THR A 212 -3.53 -10.59 22.86
C THR A 212 -2.64 -11.81 22.62
N LYS A 213 -2.94 -12.94 23.28
CA LYS A 213 -2.09 -14.15 23.25
C LYS A 213 -1.81 -14.65 21.83
N HIS A 214 -2.77 -14.52 20.91
CA HIS A 214 -2.62 -14.90 19.50
C HIS A 214 -1.63 -14.02 18.72
N LEU A 215 -1.28 -12.86 19.25
CA LEU A 215 -0.31 -11.92 18.68
C LEU A 215 0.92 -11.70 19.57
N ASP A 216 1.05 -12.43 20.68
CA ASP A 216 2.10 -12.24 21.69
C ASP A 216 3.51 -12.22 21.07
N ILE A 217 3.79 -13.15 20.14
CA ILE A 217 5.07 -13.20 19.42
C ILE A 217 5.34 -11.91 18.62
N LYS A 218 4.32 -11.30 18.01
CA LYS A 218 4.49 -10.04 17.27
C LYS A 218 4.74 -8.87 18.20
N TYR A 219 4.04 -8.81 19.33
CA TYR A 219 4.29 -7.81 20.36
C TYR A 219 5.70 -7.92 20.92
N MET A 220 6.13 -9.13 21.30
CA MET A 220 7.47 -9.37 21.82
C MET A 220 8.55 -9.04 20.79
N PHE A 221 8.34 -9.40 19.52
CA PHE A 221 9.24 -9.00 18.43
C PHE A 221 9.35 -7.47 18.34
N LEU A 222 8.22 -6.76 18.23
CA LEU A 222 8.22 -5.30 18.11
C LEU A 222 8.93 -4.63 19.29
N ARG A 223 8.60 -5.07 20.50
CA ARG A 223 9.22 -4.57 21.74
C ARG A 223 10.73 -4.82 21.77
N ASP A 224 11.17 -6.00 21.37
CA ASP A 224 12.58 -6.35 21.30
C ASP A 224 13.34 -5.43 20.33
N GLN A 225 12.75 -5.11 19.17
CA GLN A 225 13.36 -4.16 18.21
C GLN A 225 13.45 -2.73 18.77
N VAL A 226 12.46 -2.30 19.56
CA VAL A 226 12.49 -1.00 20.26
C VAL A 226 13.55 -1.00 21.36
N HIS A 227 13.58 -2.03 22.20
CA HIS A 227 14.55 -2.16 23.29
C HIS A 227 16.00 -2.25 22.81
N GLN A 228 16.24 -2.88 21.65
CA GLN A 228 17.56 -2.93 21.01
C GLN A 228 17.98 -1.58 20.41
N GLY A 229 17.09 -0.58 20.38
CA GLY A 229 17.36 0.73 19.79
C GLY A 229 17.46 0.69 18.25
N LEU A 230 16.89 -0.32 17.59
CA LEU A 230 16.87 -0.39 16.14
C LEU A 230 15.77 0.50 15.55
N VAL A 231 14.64 0.62 16.26
CA VAL A 231 13.50 1.46 15.86
C VAL A 231 12.93 2.22 17.04
N THR A 232 12.35 3.39 16.78
CA THR A 232 11.47 4.12 17.70
C THR A 232 10.06 4.15 17.13
N VAL A 233 9.05 3.97 17.98
CA VAL A 233 7.65 3.95 17.56
C VAL A 233 6.99 5.28 17.89
N GLY A 234 6.10 5.76 17.03
CA GLY A 234 5.34 6.97 17.24
C GLY A 234 3.91 6.87 16.71
N HIS A 235 3.02 7.64 17.33
CA HIS A 235 1.66 7.82 16.82
C HIS A 235 1.61 8.94 15.78
N CYS A 236 1.10 8.64 14.59
CA CYS A 236 0.88 9.62 13.53
C CYS A 236 -0.61 9.76 13.23
N PRO A 237 -1.20 10.95 13.33
CA PRO A 237 -2.63 11.13 13.07
C PRO A 237 -2.99 10.93 11.59
N ASP A 238 -4.24 10.52 11.31
CA ASP A 238 -4.74 10.18 9.97
C ASP A 238 -4.37 11.16 8.84
N PRO A 239 -4.42 12.50 9.01
CA PRO A 239 -4.08 13.42 7.91
C PRO A 239 -2.63 13.29 7.43
N LEU A 240 -1.74 12.83 8.32
CA LEU A 240 -0.32 12.65 8.06
C LEU A 240 0.05 11.17 7.84
N MET A 241 -0.93 10.26 7.91
CA MET A 241 -0.71 8.84 7.68
C MET A 241 -0.63 8.55 6.18
N TRP A 242 0.59 8.62 5.64
CA TRP A 242 0.85 8.41 4.21
C TRP A 242 0.53 6.98 3.75
N ALA A 243 0.59 5.99 4.64
CA ALA A 243 0.25 4.60 4.34
C ALA A 243 -1.25 4.37 4.08
N ASP A 244 -2.14 5.34 4.34
CA ASP A 244 -3.58 5.20 4.10
C ASP A 244 -3.93 4.92 2.64
N VAL A 245 -3.20 5.52 1.70
CA VAL A 245 -3.42 5.30 0.25
C VAL A 245 -3.15 3.84 -0.15
N LEU A 246 -2.42 3.09 0.69
CA LEU A 246 -2.10 1.69 0.49
C LEU A 246 -3.12 0.74 1.14
N THR A 247 -4.04 1.24 1.98
CA THR A 247 -5.01 0.39 2.69
C THR A 247 -6.44 0.59 2.19
N LYS A 248 -6.76 1.78 1.68
CA LYS A 248 -8.11 2.16 1.24
C LYS A 248 -8.08 3.21 0.14
N GLY A 249 -9.22 3.42 -0.51
CA GLY A 249 -9.41 4.58 -1.37
C GLY A 249 -9.48 5.85 -0.52
N VAL A 250 -8.72 6.89 -0.89
CA VAL A 250 -8.70 8.18 -0.17
C VAL A 250 -9.25 9.30 -1.06
N GLY A 251 -9.66 10.41 -0.46
CA GLY A 251 -10.09 11.58 -1.22
C GLY A 251 -8.96 12.22 -2.02
N LEU A 252 -9.30 12.96 -3.08
CA LEU A 252 -8.34 13.51 -4.05
C LEU A 252 -7.21 14.34 -3.42
N THR A 253 -7.52 15.18 -2.43
CA THR A 253 -6.52 16.00 -1.73
C THR A 253 -5.48 15.12 -1.05
N LYS A 254 -5.94 14.20 -0.19
CA LYS A 254 -5.06 13.25 0.50
C LYS A 254 -4.30 12.35 -0.47
N PHE A 255 -4.93 11.90 -1.55
CA PHE A 255 -4.25 11.12 -2.59
C PHE A 255 -3.08 11.90 -3.19
N THR A 256 -3.30 13.17 -3.52
CA THR A 256 -2.29 14.05 -4.10
C THR A 256 -1.14 14.28 -3.12
N ASP A 257 -1.47 14.58 -1.86
CA ASP A 257 -0.47 14.77 -0.80
C ASP A 257 0.37 13.50 -0.57
N CYS A 258 -0.27 12.32 -0.52
CA CYS A 258 0.44 11.04 -0.42
C CYS A 258 1.34 10.81 -1.63
N ARG A 259 0.87 11.07 -2.85
CA ARG A 259 1.68 10.89 -4.06
C ARG A 259 2.95 11.75 -4.04
N HIS A 260 2.83 13.01 -3.63
CA HIS A 260 3.98 13.88 -3.43
C HIS A 260 4.89 13.38 -2.30
N ALA A 261 4.33 12.95 -1.16
CA ALA A 261 5.10 12.42 -0.03
C ALA A 261 5.88 11.14 -0.38
N PHE A 262 5.39 10.31 -1.31
CA PHE A 262 6.10 9.12 -1.79
C PHE A 262 7.27 9.49 -2.72
N GLY A 263 7.34 10.74 -3.20
CA GLY A 263 8.30 11.20 -4.20
C GLY A 263 7.87 10.90 -5.63
N GLU A 264 6.58 10.66 -5.89
CA GLU A 264 6.06 10.47 -7.25
C GLU A 264 5.70 11.83 -7.89
N GLU A 265 6.64 12.36 -8.66
CA GLU A 265 6.58 13.69 -9.28
C GLU A 265 6.65 13.58 -10.81
N SER A 266 6.28 14.65 -11.51
CA SER A 266 6.50 14.77 -12.96
C SER A 266 8.01 14.78 -13.24
N ILE A 267 8.45 13.81 -14.03
CA ILE A 267 9.83 13.65 -14.46
C ILE A 267 10.06 14.62 -15.62
N PRO A 268 11.02 15.56 -15.51
CA PRO A 268 11.38 16.42 -16.62
C PRO A 268 11.80 15.56 -17.81
N THR A 269 11.11 15.73 -18.94
CA THR A 269 11.43 15.05 -20.22
C THR A 269 12.44 15.85 -21.02
#